data_AF-A0A1W9X3N6-F1
#
_entry.id   AF-A0A1W9X3N6-F1
#
_cell.length_a   1.000
_cell.length_b   1.000
_cell.length_c   1.000
_cell.angle_alpha   90.00
_cell.angle_beta   90.00
_cell.angle_gamma   90.00
#
_symmetry.space_group_name_H-M   'P 1'
#
loop_
_entity.id
_entity.type
_entity.pdbx_description
1 polymer ?
#
loop_
_entity_poly.entity_id
_entity_poly.type
_entity_poly.pdbx_seq_one_letter_code
_entity_poly.pdbx_strand_id
1 'polypeptide(L)'
;MEIERIDVSSLKEMDSNLTGEICDFFSQAAAVCLDNQNHSQGVVFKIEGDLSAQFQLFWPEVTQQMRDSWADLAETTEDGACCLAILIIQKLTDYKVIRRSRKKTGFDYWLGDKESQYPFQEKARLEISGILKGSKNKIEQRVKDKIKQTQQSNHLNLPAVVVEFGTPMSQVVKR
;
A
#
# COMPACT_ATOMS: atom_id res chain seq x y z
N MET A 1 -5.67 22.94 -10.24
CA MET A 1 -4.49 22.06 -10.11
C MET A 1 -4.99 20.66 -10.44
N GLU A 2 -4.41 20.03 -11.46
CA GLU A 2 -4.86 18.71 -11.92
C GLU A 2 -4.44 17.64 -10.90
N ILE A 3 -5.36 16.74 -10.53
CA ILE A 3 -5.07 15.65 -9.59
C ILE A 3 -4.29 14.58 -10.37
N GLU A 4 -3.14 14.17 -9.86
CA GLU A 4 -2.28 13.20 -10.55
C GLU A 4 -2.96 11.82 -10.66
N ARG A 5 -2.78 11.16 -11.81
CA ARG A 5 -3.27 9.80 -12.06
C ARG A 5 -2.31 8.74 -11.51
N ILE A 6 -2.87 7.75 -10.84
CA ILE A 6 -2.19 6.48 -10.50
C ILE A 6 -2.93 5.34 -11.18
N ASP A 7 -2.22 4.59 -12.01
CA ASP A 7 -2.68 3.28 -12.47
C ASP A 7 -2.18 2.21 -11.51
N VAL A 8 -3.09 1.46 -10.90
CA VAL A 8 -2.77 0.40 -9.93
C VAL A 8 -1.84 -0.65 -10.58
N SER A 9 -2.00 -0.91 -11.89
CA SER A 9 -1.17 -1.87 -12.62
C SER A 9 0.26 -1.39 -12.91
N SER A 10 0.57 -0.10 -12.66
CA SER A 10 1.90 0.47 -12.86
C SER A 10 2.93 0.03 -11.81
N LEU A 11 2.53 -0.70 -10.77
CA LEU A 11 3.42 -1.12 -9.70
C LEU A 11 4.63 -1.92 -10.21
N LYS A 12 4.44 -2.77 -11.23
CA LYS A 12 5.53 -3.57 -11.81
C LYS A 12 6.53 -2.73 -12.63
N GLU A 13 6.12 -1.55 -13.06
CA GLU A 13 6.96 -0.62 -13.83
C GLU A 13 7.79 0.29 -12.91
N MET A 14 7.50 0.28 -11.60
CA MET A 14 8.28 1.04 -10.62
C MET A 14 9.61 0.36 -10.33
N ASP A 15 10.65 1.16 -10.09
CA ASP A 15 11.96 0.69 -9.60
C ASP A 15 11.85 0.15 -8.18
N SER A 16 11.45 -1.12 -8.10
CA SER A 16 11.42 -1.91 -6.88
C SER A 16 12.12 -3.25 -7.11
N ASN A 17 12.59 -3.89 -6.03
CA ASN A 17 13.20 -5.22 -6.10
C ASN A 17 12.16 -6.35 -6.03
N LEU A 18 10.87 -6.05 -6.24
CA LEU A 18 9.82 -7.07 -6.33
C LEU A 18 9.77 -7.61 -7.76
N THR A 19 9.43 -8.89 -7.91
CA THR A 19 9.22 -9.45 -9.26
C THR A 19 7.92 -8.92 -9.84
N GLY A 20 7.83 -8.89 -11.17
CA GLY A 20 6.62 -8.43 -11.87
C GLY A 20 5.37 -9.21 -11.45
N GLU A 21 5.49 -10.51 -11.19
CA GLU A 21 4.38 -11.37 -10.77
C GLU A 21 3.84 -11.00 -9.38
N ILE A 22 4.71 -10.63 -8.44
CA ILE A 22 4.29 -10.15 -7.12
C ILE A 22 3.58 -8.79 -7.25
N CYS A 23 4.09 -7.92 -8.12
CA CYS A 23 3.46 -6.64 -8.39
C CYS A 23 2.08 -6.81 -9.06
N ASP A 24 1.96 -7.69 -10.04
CA ASP A 24 0.69 -8.01 -10.71
C ASP A 24 -0.31 -8.66 -9.73
N PHE A 25 0.18 -9.53 -8.83
CA PHE A 25 -0.63 -10.14 -7.77
C PHE A 25 -1.26 -9.07 -6.86
N PHE A 26 -0.47 -8.16 -6.30
CA PHE A 26 -1.00 -7.07 -5.46
C PHE A 26 -1.90 -6.12 -6.26
N SER A 27 -1.54 -5.83 -7.51
CA SER A 27 -2.33 -4.92 -8.37
C SER A 27 -3.72 -5.49 -8.66
N GLN A 28 -3.81 -6.80 -8.89
CA GLN A 28 -5.10 -7.48 -9.08
C GLN A 28 -5.95 -7.44 -7.81
N ALA A 29 -5.34 -7.69 -6.65
CA ALA A 29 -6.02 -7.60 -5.35
C ALA A 29 -6.63 -6.20 -5.12
N ALA A 30 -5.84 -5.14 -5.37
CA ALA A 30 -6.30 -3.76 -5.22
C ALA A 30 -7.44 -3.42 -6.19
N ALA A 31 -7.34 -3.86 -7.45
CA ALA A 31 -8.41 -3.70 -8.43
C ALA A 31 -9.71 -4.38 -7.97
N VAL A 32 -9.62 -5.62 -7.45
CA VAL A 32 -10.78 -6.35 -6.90
C VAL A 32 -11.37 -5.63 -5.69
N CYS A 33 -10.56 -5.09 -4.78
CA CYS A 33 -11.07 -4.31 -3.65
C CYS A 33 -11.84 -3.06 -4.10
N LEU A 34 -11.32 -2.32 -5.09
CA LEU A 34 -11.96 -1.12 -5.63
C LEU A 34 -13.27 -1.46 -6.36
N ASP A 35 -13.27 -2.52 -7.18
CA ASP A 35 -14.46 -3.06 -7.86
C ASP A 35 -15.52 -3.53 -6.86
N ASN A 36 -15.12 -4.28 -5.83
CA ASN A 36 -16.01 -4.77 -4.77
C ASN A 36 -16.66 -3.62 -3.98
N GLN A 37 -16.00 -2.48 -3.84
CA GLN A 37 -16.58 -1.28 -3.20
C GLN A 37 -17.44 -0.45 -4.18
N ASN A 38 -17.65 -0.90 -5.42
CA ASN A 38 -18.41 -0.24 -6.48
C ASN A 38 -17.85 1.13 -6.87
N HIS A 39 -16.53 1.31 -6.78
CA HIS A 39 -15.90 2.54 -7.25
C HIS A 39 -15.82 2.58 -8.77
N SER A 40 -15.80 3.80 -9.31
CA SER A 40 -15.56 4.05 -10.72
C SER A 40 -14.11 4.46 -10.96
N GLN A 41 -13.63 4.25 -12.19
CA GLN A 41 -12.33 4.75 -12.64
C GLN A 41 -12.19 6.25 -12.34
N GLY A 42 -11.03 6.66 -11.85
CA GLY A 42 -10.75 8.04 -11.46
C GLY A 42 -11.25 8.43 -10.07
N VAL A 43 -11.71 7.47 -9.25
CA VAL A 43 -12.05 7.75 -7.85
C VAL A 43 -10.86 8.41 -7.13
N VAL A 44 -11.16 9.45 -6.35
CA VAL A 44 -10.13 10.21 -5.64
C VAL A 44 -9.65 9.41 -4.44
N PHE A 45 -8.35 9.19 -4.40
CA PHE A 45 -7.62 8.56 -3.32
C PHE A 45 -6.85 9.60 -2.52
N LYS A 46 -7.21 9.76 -1.24
CA LYS A 46 -6.64 10.79 -0.37
C LYS A 46 -5.53 10.24 0.51
N ILE A 47 -4.39 10.91 0.55
CA ILE A 47 -3.30 10.57 1.46
C ILE A 47 -3.28 11.60 2.60
N GLU A 48 -3.31 11.11 3.83
CA GLU A 48 -3.35 11.92 5.05
C GLU A 48 -2.33 11.42 6.09
N GLY A 49 -2.01 12.27 7.07
CA GLY A 49 -1.02 12.01 8.12
C GLY A 49 0.27 12.79 7.89
N ASP A 50 1.42 12.12 8.02
CA ASP A 50 2.75 12.73 7.83
C ASP A 50 3.10 12.94 6.36
N LEU A 51 2.29 12.41 5.45
CA LEU A 51 2.29 12.72 4.02
C LEU A 51 0.90 13.24 3.65
N SER A 52 0.83 14.13 2.66
CA SER A 52 -0.44 14.61 2.12
C SER A 52 -0.38 14.76 0.61
N ALA A 53 -1.34 14.14 -0.07
CA ALA A 53 -1.51 14.15 -1.51
C ALA A 53 -2.92 13.71 -1.90
N GLN A 54 -3.28 13.91 -3.16
CA GLN A 54 -4.49 13.33 -3.75
C GLN A 54 -4.15 12.76 -5.11
N PHE A 55 -4.74 11.60 -5.42
CA PHE A 55 -4.57 10.92 -6.69
C PHE A 55 -5.92 10.48 -7.24
N GLN A 56 -6.00 10.27 -8.55
CA GLN A 56 -7.10 9.54 -9.18
C GLN A 56 -6.64 8.10 -9.45
N LEU A 57 -7.37 7.12 -8.93
CA LEU A 57 -7.05 5.71 -9.13
C LEU A 57 -7.67 5.17 -10.41
N PHE A 58 -6.88 4.41 -11.17
CA PHE A 58 -7.30 3.66 -12.34
C PHE A 58 -6.82 2.22 -12.22
N TRP A 59 -7.61 1.28 -12.74
CA TRP A 59 -7.28 -0.15 -12.71
C TRP A 59 -7.88 -0.86 -13.92
N PRO A 60 -7.30 -2.01 -14.36
CA PRO A 60 -7.90 -2.83 -15.40
C PRO A 60 -9.31 -3.31 -15.03
N GLU A 61 -10.13 -3.65 -16.03
CA GLU A 61 -11.45 -4.24 -15.80
C GLU A 61 -11.34 -5.51 -14.94
N VAL A 62 -12.20 -5.62 -13.92
CA VAL A 62 -12.26 -6.79 -13.05
C VAL A 62 -13.26 -7.79 -13.59
N THR A 63 -12.76 -8.96 -14.00
CA THR A 63 -13.57 -10.05 -14.52
C THR A 63 -14.18 -10.90 -13.40
N GLN A 64 -15.17 -11.74 -13.73
CA GLN A 64 -15.72 -12.67 -12.75
C GLN A 64 -14.68 -13.69 -12.26
N GLN A 65 -13.80 -14.16 -13.16
CA GLN A 65 -12.72 -15.07 -12.79
C GLN A 65 -11.80 -14.44 -11.72
N MET A 66 -11.50 -13.15 -11.84
CA MET A 66 -10.72 -12.42 -10.83
C MET A 66 -11.48 -12.35 -9.50
N ARG A 67 -12.78 -12.02 -9.51
CA ARG A 67 -13.61 -12.02 -8.30
C ARG A 67 -13.62 -13.38 -7.61
N ASP A 68 -13.77 -14.46 -8.37
CA ASP A 68 -13.78 -15.81 -7.82
C ASP A 68 -12.40 -16.23 -7.27
N SER A 69 -11.31 -15.78 -7.91
CA SER A 69 -9.93 -16.06 -7.45
C SER A 69 -9.56 -15.29 -6.16
N TRP A 70 -10.20 -14.14 -5.92
CA TRP A 70 -9.96 -13.25 -4.78
C TRP A 70 -11.14 -13.23 -3.80
N ALA A 71 -11.89 -14.34 -3.72
CA ALA A 71 -13.11 -14.44 -2.92
C ALA A 71 -12.88 -14.28 -1.41
N ASP A 72 -11.67 -14.59 -0.90
CA ASP A 72 -11.30 -14.25 0.48
C ASP A 72 -10.97 -12.75 0.58
N LEU A 73 -12.01 -11.95 0.75
CA LEU A 73 -11.89 -10.51 0.84
C LEU A 73 -11.00 -10.03 2.00
N ALA A 74 -10.75 -10.83 3.04
CA ALA A 74 -9.84 -10.43 4.11
C ALA A 74 -8.38 -10.47 3.63
N GLU A 75 -7.97 -11.55 2.97
CA GLU A 75 -6.63 -11.68 2.37
C GLU A 75 -6.47 -10.68 1.20
N THR A 76 -7.45 -10.63 0.29
CA THR A 76 -7.47 -9.68 -0.84
C THR A 76 -7.27 -8.24 -0.38
N THR A 77 -7.85 -7.86 0.76
CA THR A 77 -7.73 -6.50 1.30
C THR A 77 -6.32 -6.17 1.77
N GLU A 78 -5.64 -7.10 2.43
CA GLU A 78 -4.27 -6.88 2.90
C GLU A 78 -3.28 -6.87 1.72
N ASP A 79 -3.48 -7.74 0.72
CA ASP A 79 -2.67 -7.77 -0.50
C ASP A 79 -2.92 -6.55 -1.39
N GLY A 80 -4.17 -6.11 -1.52
CA GLY A 80 -4.50 -4.88 -2.24
C GLY A 80 -3.93 -3.64 -1.54
N ALA A 81 -3.93 -3.61 -0.21
CA ALA A 81 -3.29 -2.54 0.54
C ALA A 81 -1.78 -2.49 0.30
N CYS A 82 -1.12 -3.65 0.11
CA CYS A 82 0.28 -3.71 -0.28
C CYS A 82 0.52 -2.96 -1.59
N CYS A 83 -0.34 -3.13 -2.60
CA CYS A 83 -0.21 -2.40 -3.86
C CYS A 83 -0.22 -0.88 -3.64
N LEU A 84 -1.30 -0.35 -3.05
CA LEU A 84 -1.47 1.10 -2.91
C LEU A 84 -0.42 1.71 -1.98
N ALA A 85 -0.06 1.05 -0.88
CA ALA A 85 0.96 1.54 0.03
C ALA A 85 2.33 1.64 -0.64
N ILE A 86 2.73 0.63 -1.43
CA ILE A 86 4.01 0.65 -2.13
C ILE A 86 4.03 1.75 -3.20
N LEU A 87 2.94 1.92 -3.97
CA LEU A 87 2.80 3.01 -4.94
C LEU A 87 2.94 4.38 -4.28
N ILE A 88 2.26 4.61 -3.14
CA ILE A 88 2.33 5.89 -2.41
C ILE A 88 3.73 6.15 -1.87
N ILE A 89 4.35 5.17 -1.21
CA ILE A 89 5.69 5.33 -0.63
C ILE A 89 6.70 5.66 -1.74
N GLN A 90 6.64 4.94 -2.87
CA GLN A 90 7.49 5.22 -4.01
C GLN A 90 7.17 6.54 -4.71
N LYS A 91 5.96 7.08 -4.63
CA LYS A 91 5.65 8.40 -5.23
C LYS A 91 5.98 9.57 -4.33
N LEU A 92 5.75 9.45 -3.02
CA LEU A 92 5.78 10.57 -2.08
C LEU A 92 7.04 10.62 -1.20
N THR A 93 7.96 9.67 -1.36
CA THR A 93 9.21 9.61 -0.60
C THR A 93 10.38 9.23 -1.50
N ASP A 94 11.60 9.38 -0.99
CA ASP A 94 12.82 8.93 -1.67
C ASP A 94 13.12 7.44 -1.44
N TYR A 95 12.12 6.68 -0.94
CA TYR A 95 12.25 5.25 -0.67
C TYR A 95 11.68 4.38 -1.78
N LYS A 96 12.30 3.20 -1.94
CA LYS A 96 11.78 2.05 -2.70
C LYS A 96 11.78 0.78 -1.88
N VAL A 97 10.96 -0.19 -2.28
CA VAL A 97 10.91 -1.51 -1.66
C VAL A 97 12.10 -2.35 -2.12
N ILE A 98 12.84 -2.89 -1.16
CA ILE A 98 14.05 -3.70 -1.40
C ILE A 98 13.78 -5.20 -1.23
N ARG A 99 12.97 -5.58 -0.23
CA ARG A 99 12.56 -6.98 -0.01
C ARG A 99 11.42 -7.06 1.00
N ARG A 100 10.66 -8.17 0.95
CA ARG A 100 9.71 -8.54 2.00
C ARG A 100 10.44 -8.97 3.27
N SER A 101 9.86 -8.67 4.43
CA SER A 101 10.37 -9.11 5.72
C SER A 101 10.13 -10.62 5.91
N ARG A 102 10.84 -11.21 6.88
CA ARG A 102 10.49 -12.55 7.37
C ARG A 102 9.32 -12.43 8.35
N LYS A 103 8.50 -13.48 8.48
CA LYS A 103 7.43 -13.53 9.48
C LYS A 103 7.96 -13.24 10.89
N LYS A 104 7.09 -12.66 11.74
CA LYS A 104 7.36 -12.31 13.15
C LYS A 104 8.43 -11.22 13.36
N THR A 105 8.64 -10.34 12.38
CA THR A 105 9.56 -9.20 12.50
C THR A 105 8.86 -7.87 12.85
N GLY A 106 7.53 -7.82 12.78
CA GLY A 106 6.72 -6.66 13.15
C GLY A 106 6.63 -5.54 12.09
N PHE A 107 7.07 -5.84 10.85
CA PHE A 107 6.89 -5.00 9.67
C PHE A 107 6.77 -5.88 8.41
N ASP A 108 6.29 -5.36 7.28
CA ASP A 108 6.07 -6.13 6.05
C ASP A 108 7.23 -6.03 5.03
N TYR A 109 7.81 -4.85 4.86
CA TYR A 109 8.84 -4.61 3.84
C TYR A 109 10.02 -3.81 4.36
N TRP A 110 11.20 -4.13 3.83
CA TRP A 110 12.38 -3.30 3.94
C TRP A 110 12.40 -2.26 2.83
N LEU A 111 12.70 -1.02 3.21
CA LEU A 111 12.85 0.12 2.32
C LEU A 111 14.33 0.54 2.22
N GLY A 112 14.71 0.98 1.02
CA GLY A 112 16.01 1.57 0.72
C GLY A 112 15.84 2.86 -0.08
N ASP A 113 16.93 3.59 -0.23
CA ASP A 113 16.96 4.82 -1.04
C ASP A 113 16.84 4.49 -2.53
N LYS A 114 16.04 5.26 -3.28
CA LYS A 114 15.89 5.10 -4.73
C LYS A 114 17.21 5.30 -5.48
N GLU A 115 18.01 6.29 -5.07
CA GLU A 115 19.24 6.69 -5.74
C GLU A 115 20.45 5.82 -5.32
N SER A 116 20.28 4.97 -4.31
CA SER A 116 21.35 4.10 -3.84
C SER A 116 21.62 2.99 -4.86
N GLN A 117 22.84 3.01 -5.43
CA GLN A 117 23.40 1.91 -6.22
C GLN A 117 23.79 0.68 -5.37
N TYR A 118 23.76 0.80 -4.04
CA TYR A 118 24.08 -0.29 -3.13
C TYR A 118 22.81 -1.06 -2.74
N PRO A 119 22.76 -2.39 -2.95
CA PRO A 119 21.55 -3.19 -2.77
C PRO A 119 21.09 -3.38 -1.31
N PHE A 120 21.90 -3.00 -0.32
CA PHE A 120 21.64 -3.29 1.10
C PHE A 120 21.78 -2.06 2.00
N GLN A 121 20.93 -1.07 1.78
CA GLN A 121 20.70 -0.02 2.75
C GLN A 121 19.27 -0.14 3.28
N GLU A 122 19.08 -1.00 4.29
CA GLU A 122 17.83 -1.13 5.05
C GLU A 122 17.59 0.15 5.86
N LYS A 123 17.13 1.20 5.21
CA LYS A 123 17.01 2.56 5.76
C LYS A 123 15.72 2.77 6.54
N ALA A 124 14.67 2.10 6.11
CA ALA A 124 13.36 2.21 6.70
C ALA A 124 12.63 0.86 6.59
N ARG A 125 11.56 0.73 7.36
CA ARG A 125 10.69 -0.43 7.37
C ARG A 125 9.28 0.05 7.05
N LEU A 126 8.53 -0.74 6.32
CA LEU A 126 7.16 -0.42 5.95
C LEU A 126 6.24 -1.47 6.55
N GLU A 127 5.27 -1.03 7.33
CA GLU A 127 4.20 -1.85 7.86
C GLU A 127 2.88 -1.43 7.22
N ILE A 128 2.14 -2.39 6.68
CA ILE A 128 0.97 -2.15 5.83
C ILE A 128 -0.27 -2.75 6.48
N SER A 129 -1.40 -2.10 6.28
CA SER A 129 -2.69 -2.72 6.60
C SER A 129 -3.79 -2.28 5.64
N GLY A 130 -4.69 -3.20 5.33
CA GLY A 130 -5.91 -2.93 4.58
C GLY A 130 -7.16 -2.86 5.44
N ILE A 131 -8.11 -2.03 5.01
CA ILE A 131 -9.48 -1.98 5.50
C ILE A 131 -10.39 -1.93 4.28
N LEU A 132 -11.20 -2.96 4.06
CA LEU A 132 -12.09 -3.00 2.91
C LEU A 132 -13.19 -1.94 2.99
N LYS A 133 -13.81 -1.86 4.16
CA LYS A 133 -14.83 -0.87 4.51
C LYS A 133 -14.71 -0.53 5.99
N GLY A 134 -14.47 0.73 6.30
CA GLY A 134 -14.27 1.17 7.68
C GLY A 134 -14.72 2.59 7.95
N SER A 135 -14.98 2.87 9.23
CA SER A 135 -15.15 4.25 9.70
C SER A 135 -13.79 4.88 9.98
N LYS A 136 -13.75 6.22 10.06
CA LYS A 136 -12.56 6.98 10.48
C LYS A 136 -11.98 6.44 11.80
N ASN A 137 -12.83 6.14 12.79
CA ASN A 137 -12.39 5.58 14.07
C ASN A 137 -11.66 4.23 13.90
N LYS A 138 -12.11 3.38 12.97
CA LYS A 138 -11.47 2.09 12.67
C LYS A 138 -10.09 2.28 12.02
N ILE A 139 -9.96 3.27 11.13
CA ILE A 139 -8.67 3.65 10.53
C ILE A 139 -7.72 4.14 11.62
N GLU A 140 -8.13 5.10 12.46
CA GLU A 140 -7.31 5.63 13.55
C GLU A 140 -6.88 4.55 14.54
N GLN A 141 -7.78 3.62 14.88
CA GLN A 141 -7.46 2.48 15.73
C GLN A 141 -6.43 1.57 15.07
N ARG A 142 -6.61 1.22 13.79
CA ARG A 142 -5.67 0.36 13.06
C ARG A 142 -4.29 1.00 12.96
N VAL A 143 -4.21 2.30 12.73
CA VAL A 143 -2.95 3.06 12.70
C VAL A 143 -2.25 2.98 14.06
N LYS A 144 -2.97 3.21 15.17
CA LYS A 144 -2.42 3.08 16.53
C LYS A 144 -1.91 1.67 16.80
N ASP A 145 -2.65 0.65 16.39
CA ASP A 145 -2.28 -0.75 16.58
C ASP A 145 -1.03 -1.11 15.76
N LYS A 146 -0.94 -0.65 14.51
CA LYS A 146 0.25 -0.84 13.68
C LYS A 146 1.46 -0.14 14.28
N ILE A 147 1.36 1.14 14.67
CA ILE A 147 2.44 1.88 15.34
C ILE A 147 2.94 1.13 16.59
N LYS A 148 2.05 0.53 17.39
CA LYS A 148 2.47 -0.30 18.53
C LYS A 148 3.25 -1.56 18.12
N GLN A 149 2.85 -2.24 17.05
CA GLN A 149 3.57 -3.43 16.54
C GLN A 149 5.01 -3.09 16.15
N THR A 150 5.25 -1.88 15.66
CA THR A 150 6.59 -1.38 15.30
C THR A 150 7.54 -1.28 16.50
N GLN A 151 7.03 -1.23 17.73
CA GLN A 151 7.85 -1.13 18.95
C GLN A 151 8.78 -2.33 19.16
N GLN A 152 8.43 -3.49 18.58
CA GLN A 152 9.28 -4.68 18.61
C GLN A 152 10.58 -4.52 17.81
N SER A 153 10.63 -3.51 16.93
CA SER A 153 11.74 -3.29 16.00
C SER A 153 12.24 -1.84 16.13
N ASN A 154 13.37 -1.59 16.80
CA ASN A 154 13.85 -0.23 17.07
C ASN A 154 14.92 0.25 16.06
N HIS A 155 15.14 1.58 16.06
CA HIS A 155 16.24 2.39 15.46
C HIS A 155 16.08 2.96 14.03
N LEU A 156 15.05 2.63 13.26
CA LEU A 156 14.87 3.13 11.89
C LEU A 156 13.51 3.82 11.73
N ASN A 157 13.44 4.85 10.87
CA ASN A 157 12.19 5.51 10.52
C ASN A 157 11.24 4.48 9.91
N LEU A 158 10.07 4.30 10.52
CA LEU A 158 9.14 3.25 10.13
C LEU A 158 7.79 3.87 9.73
N PRO A 159 7.52 4.02 8.42
CA PRO A 159 6.17 4.31 7.95
C PRO A 159 5.21 3.16 8.23
N ALA A 160 4.12 3.45 8.95
CA ALA A 160 2.92 2.64 8.98
C ALA A 160 1.91 3.21 7.98
N VAL A 161 1.43 2.38 7.05
CA VAL A 161 0.47 2.78 6.02
C VAL A 161 -0.80 1.94 6.16
N VAL A 162 -1.91 2.60 6.43
CA VAL A 162 -3.23 1.97 6.44
C VAL A 162 -3.99 2.46 5.22
N VAL A 163 -4.48 1.52 4.41
CA VAL A 163 -5.27 1.79 3.20
C VAL A 163 -6.71 1.40 3.47
N GLU A 164 -7.65 2.29 3.17
CA GLU A 164 -9.09 2.03 3.26
C GLU A 164 -9.73 2.14 1.87
N PHE A 165 -10.46 1.10 1.48
CA PHE A 165 -11.01 0.97 0.12
C PHE A 165 -12.44 1.48 -0.01
N GLY A 166 -13.25 1.51 1.04
CA GLY A 166 -14.66 1.93 0.97
C GLY A 166 -14.82 3.42 0.68
N THR A 167 -13.94 4.24 1.24
CA THR A 167 -13.72 5.66 0.97
C THR A 167 -12.23 5.83 0.67
N PRO A 168 -11.80 5.62 -0.59
CA PRO A 168 -10.39 5.49 -0.96
C PRO A 168 -9.51 6.52 -0.27
N MET A 169 -8.77 6.07 0.73
CA MET A 169 -7.84 6.91 1.47
C MET A 169 -6.72 6.07 2.07
N SER A 170 -5.62 6.73 2.39
CA SER A 170 -4.55 6.14 3.16
C SER A 170 -4.06 7.07 4.24
N GLN A 171 -3.92 6.53 5.45
CA GLN A 171 -3.22 7.18 6.53
C GLN A 171 -1.77 6.71 6.54
N VAL A 172 -0.84 7.65 6.39
CA VAL A 172 0.61 7.41 6.49
C VAL A 172 1.13 8.08 7.76
N VAL A 173 1.77 7.29 8.62
CA VAL A 173 2.42 7.80 9.84
C VAL A 173 3.87 7.36 9.87
N LYS A 174 4.79 8.31 10.03
CA LYS A 174 6.22 8.10 10.22
C LYS A 174 6.53 8.05 11.71
N ARG A 175 7.44 7.18 12.11
CA ARG A 175 8.04 7.14 13.45
C ARG A 175 9.46 7.66 13.43
#